data_AF-A0A954N5U2-F1
#
_entry.id   AF-A0A954N5U2-F1
#
_cell.length_a   1.000
_cell.length_b   1.000
_cell.length_c   1.000
_cell.angle_alpha   90.00
_cell.angle_beta   90.00
_cell.angle_gamma   90.00
#
_symmetry.space_group_name_H-M   'P 1'
#
loop_
_entity.id
_entity.type
_entity.pdbx_description
1 polymer ?
#
loop_
_entity_poly.entity_id
_entity_poly.type
_entity_poly.pdbx_seq_one_letter_code
_entity_poly.pdbx_strand_id
1 'polypeptide(L)'
;MPTNPTSLSDQSPQGINRRQLILRLACLPVFIALLMFLPAGTWAWPKGWLFILVVLGVVSAVFLVLHRVNPEVIAARSRFHEGTKGWDKILLSLYFPAMAAVLLVAALDDGRFHWFPVPWWVCGVGYALLLAGIGIVTWAEAVNKFFEVTVRIQADRGHSVIDTGPYAIARH
;
A
#
# COMPACT_ATOMS: atom_id res chain seq x y z
N MET A 1 -14.63 -24.24 -46.01
CA MET A 1 -14.67 -22.91 -45.36
C MET A 1 -14.38 -23.10 -43.88
N PRO A 2 -13.52 -22.25 -43.29
CA PRO A 2 -12.84 -22.54 -42.03
C PRO A 2 -13.54 -21.92 -40.82
N THR A 3 -13.41 -22.52 -39.64
CA THR A 3 -13.34 -21.77 -38.37
C THR A 3 -12.26 -22.41 -37.50
N ASN A 4 -11.07 -21.84 -37.62
CA ASN A 4 -9.92 -22.08 -36.76
C ASN A 4 -10.29 -21.63 -35.34
N PRO A 5 -10.23 -22.48 -34.29
CA PRO A 5 -10.27 -21.97 -32.93
C PRO A 5 -8.93 -21.29 -32.67
N THR A 6 -8.95 -19.96 -32.62
CA THR A 6 -7.83 -19.15 -32.16
C THR A 6 -7.35 -19.67 -30.81
N SER A 7 -6.16 -20.26 -30.82
CA SER A 7 -5.42 -20.68 -29.63
C SER A 7 -5.24 -19.49 -28.69
N LEU A 8 -5.93 -19.49 -27.55
CA LEU A 8 -5.77 -18.54 -26.45
C LEU A 8 -4.42 -18.69 -25.70
N SER A 9 -3.41 -19.32 -26.33
CA SER A 9 -2.18 -19.76 -25.67
C SER A 9 -0.92 -19.00 -26.10
N ASP A 10 -1.02 -17.82 -26.69
CA ASP A 10 0.18 -17.08 -27.13
C ASP A 10 0.16 -15.57 -26.84
N GLN A 11 -0.44 -15.19 -25.70
CA GLN A 11 -0.09 -13.90 -25.10
C GLN A 11 1.15 -14.10 -24.23
N SER A 12 2.31 -14.08 -24.88
CA SER A 12 3.58 -13.81 -24.19
C SER A 12 3.41 -12.52 -23.37
N PRO A 13 3.80 -12.50 -22.08
CA PRO A 13 3.62 -11.31 -21.25
C PRO A 13 4.38 -10.15 -21.90
N GLN A 14 3.66 -9.13 -22.36
CA GLN A 14 4.26 -7.93 -22.92
C GLN A 14 5.33 -7.44 -21.95
N GLY A 15 6.60 -7.50 -22.38
CA GLY A 15 7.72 -7.08 -21.56
C GLY A 15 7.48 -5.65 -21.09
N ILE A 16 7.35 -5.45 -19.77
CA ILE A 16 7.03 -4.16 -19.18
C ILE A 16 8.09 -3.14 -19.66
N ASN A 17 7.67 -2.14 -20.43
CA ASN A 17 8.59 -1.13 -20.97
C ASN A 17 9.30 -0.41 -19.82
N ARG A 18 10.64 -0.46 -19.78
CA ARG A 18 11.47 0.13 -18.71
C ARG A 18 11.14 1.60 -18.45
N ARG A 19 10.79 2.37 -19.50
CA ARG A 19 10.35 3.77 -19.37
C ARG A 19 9.01 3.88 -18.65
N GLN A 20 8.04 3.03 -18.99
CA GLN A 20 6.75 3.00 -18.31
C GLN A 20 6.87 2.53 -16.87
N LEU A 21 7.76 1.58 -16.57
CA LEU A 21 8.05 1.14 -15.21
C LEU A 21 8.65 2.28 -14.37
N ILE A 22 9.67 2.97 -14.89
CA ILE A 22 10.28 4.13 -14.21
C ILE A 22 9.25 5.23 -13.97
N LEU A 23 8.44 5.58 -14.97
CA LEU A 23 7.38 6.58 -14.82
C LEU A 23 6.35 6.19 -13.76
N ARG A 24 5.91 4.93 -13.73
CA ARG A 24 4.99 4.43 -12.70
C ARG A 24 5.59 4.48 -11.29
N LEU A 25 6.86 4.10 -11.16
CA LEU A 25 7.58 4.13 -9.88
C LEU A 25 7.84 5.55 -9.38
N ALA A 26 8.12 6.50 -10.28
CA ALA A 26 8.39 7.89 -9.92
C ALA A 26 7.13 8.74 -9.71
N CYS A 27 6.02 8.41 -10.37
CA CYS A 27 4.79 9.20 -10.32
C CYS A 27 4.24 9.34 -8.91
N LEU A 28 4.14 8.24 -8.15
CA LEU A 28 3.58 8.25 -6.81
C LEU A 28 4.42 9.08 -5.81
N PRO A 29 5.76 8.89 -5.70
CA PRO A 29 6.62 9.76 -4.89
C PRO A 29 6.49 11.24 -5.24
N VAL A 30 6.48 11.58 -6.53
CA VAL A 30 6.37 12.96 -7.01
C VAL A 30 5.01 13.54 -6.65
N PHE A 31 3.94 12.77 -6.84
CA PHE A 31 2.59 13.20 -6.48
C PHE A 31 2.47 13.47 -4.97
N ILE A 32 2.97 12.57 -4.12
CA ILE A 32 2.96 12.75 -2.66
C ILE A 32 3.81 13.98 -2.28
N ALA A 33 4.98 14.14 -2.88
CA ALA A 33 5.84 15.29 -2.63
C ALA A 33 5.13 16.61 -3.00
N LEU A 34 4.50 16.69 -4.17
CA LEU A 34 3.75 17.89 -4.56
C LEU A 34 2.56 18.14 -3.63
N LEU A 35 1.82 17.10 -3.26
CA LEU A 35 0.69 17.20 -2.36
C LEU A 35 1.09 17.73 -0.97
N MET A 36 2.29 17.42 -0.49
CA MET A 36 2.77 17.88 0.82
C MET A 36 3.51 19.21 0.75
N PHE A 37 4.39 19.41 -0.22
CA PHE A 37 5.29 20.56 -0.24
C PHE A 37 4.65 21.82 -0.84
N LEU A 38 3.67 21.69 -1.74
CA LEU A 38 2.94 22.86 -2.25
C LEU A 38 2.13 23.57 -1.15
N PRO A 39 1.33 22.87 -0.32
CA PRO A 39 0.63 23.53 0.80
C PRO A 39 1.59 24.06 1.88
N ALA A 40 2.65 23.30 2.20
CA ALA A 40 3.68 23.73 3.15
C ALA A 40 4.33 25.05 2.72
N GLY A 41 4.47 25.28 1.42
CA GLY A 41 5.04 26.52 0.87
C GLY A 41 6.56 26.62 1.01
N THR A 42 7.23 25.55 1.44
CA THR A 42 8.68 25.47 1.57
C THR A 42 9.18 24.06 1.28
N TRP A 43 10.31 23.95 0.58
CA TRP A 43 11.03 22.69 0.36
C TRP A 43 11.98 22.34 1.49
N ALA A 44 12.29 23.31 2.36
CA ALA A 44 13.20 23.16 3.49
C ALA A 44 12.45 22.62 4.73
N TRP A 45 11.69 21.54 4.55
CA TRP A 45 10.92 20.89 5.62
C TRP A 45 11.45 19.46 5.87
N PRO A 46 12.39 19.27 6.82
CA PRO A 46 13.04 17.99 7.05
C PRO A 46 12.09 16.85 7.45
N LYS A 47 11.06 17.14 8.26
CA LYS A 47 10.08 16.12 8.67
C LYS A 47 9.26 15.61 7.48
N GLY A 48 8.91 16.49 6.53
CA GLY A 48 8.23 16.10 5.28
C GLY A 48 9.07 15.15 4.43
N TRP A 49 10.37 15.43 4.27
CA TRP A 49 11.29 14.54 3.56
C TRP A 49 11.47 13.20 4.27
N LEU A 50 11.61 13.22 5.61
CA LEU A 50 11.69 12.00 6.40
C LEU A 50 10.44 11.14 6.22
N PHE A 51 9.25 11.73 6.23
CA PHE A 51 8.00 11.00 5.99
C PHE A 51 7.98 10.32 4.63
N ILE A 52 8.35 11.03 3.55
CA ILE A 52 8.42 10.44 2.21
C ILE A 52 9.42 9.27 2.20
N LEU A 53 10.61 9.45 2.77
CA LEU A 53 11.65 8.43 2.80
C LEU A 53 11.19 7.18 3.56
N VAL A 54 10.55 7.36 4.72
CA VAL A 54 10.02 6.24 5.51
C VAL A 54 8.92 5.51 4.75
N VAL A 55 7.95 6.23 4.18
CA VAL A 55 6.84 5.60 3.43
C VAL A 55 7.37 4.79 2.24
N LEU A 56 8.30 5.36 1.46
CA LEU A 56 8.89 4.67 0.31
C LEU A 56 9.73 3.46 0.74
N GLY A 57 10.51 3.61 1.81
CA GLY A 57 11.33 2.54 2.38
C GLY A 57 10.47 1.37 2.86
N VAL A 58 9.40 1.68 3.60
CA VAL A 58 8.48 0.67 4.14
C VAL A 58 7.72 -0.04 3.04
N VAL A 59 7.12 0.69 2.09
CA VAL A 59 6.39 0.08 0.97
C VAL A 59 7.32 -0.84 0.16
N SER A 60 8.55 -0.41 -0.08
CA SER A 60 9.55 -1.22 -0.79
C SER A 60 9.94 -2.46 0.02
N ALA A 61 10.18 -2.33 1.32
CA ALA A 61 10.55 -3.44 2.20
C ALA A 61 9.44 -4.49 2.29
N VAL A 62 8.19 -4.07 2.51
CA VAL A 62 7.02 -4.96 2.55
C VAL A 62 6.86 -5.68 1.20
N PHE A 63 6.96 -4.95 0.09
CA PHE A 63 6.91 -5.56 -1.24
C PHE A 63 7.99 -6.62 -1.44
N LEU A 64 9.24 -6.34 -1.07
CA LEU A 64 10.35 -7.29 -1.20
C LEU A 64 10.17 -8.53 -0.32
N VAL A 65 9.74 -8.34 0.93
CA VAL A 65 9.47 -9.44 1.86
C VAL A 65 8.39 -10.34 1.28
N LEU A 66 7.23 -9.78 0.93
CA LEU A 66 6.10 -10.55 0.42
C LEU A 66 6.39 -11.20 -0.93
N HIS A 67 7.11 -10.53 -1.82
CA HIS A 67 7.50 -11.11 -3.09
C HIS A 67 8.39 -12.35 -2.90
N ARG A 68 9.17 -12.39 -1.81
CA ARG A 68 10.06 -13.51 -1.49
C ARG A 68 9.36 -14.65 -0.75
N VAL A 69 8.46 -14.33 0.18
CA VAL A 69 7.85 -15.33 1.08
C VAL A 69 6.45 -15.77 0.66
N ASN A 70 5.68 -14.89 0.00
CA ASN A 70 4.29 -15.15 -0.37
C ASN A 70 3.88 -14.35 -1.63
N PRO A 71 4.47 -14.65 -2.80
CA PRO A 71 4.21 -13.91 -4.04
C PRO A 71 2.76 -14.00 -4.50
N GLU A 72 2.03 -15.04 -4.10
CA GLU A 72 0.62 -15.22 -4.42
C GLU A 72 -0.27 -14.11 -3.83
N VAL A 73 0.06 -13.57 -2.66
CA VAL A 73 -0.69 -12.47 -2.05
C VAL A 73 -0.54 -11.19 -2.88
N ILE A 74 0.62 -10.94 -3.48
CA ILE A 74 0.83 -9.80 -4.38
C ILE A 74 0.02 -9.99 -5.66
N ALA A 75 0.01 -11.20 -6.23
CA ALA A 75 -0.77 -11.52 -7.42
C ALA A 75 -2.29 -11.40 -7.17
N ALA A 76 -2.75 -11.85 -6.00
CA ALA A 76 -4.14 -11.73 -5.56
C ALA A 76 -4.57 -10.27 -5.39
N ARG A 77 -3.71 -9.42 -4.81
CA ARG A 77 -3.95 -7.98 -4.67
C ARG A 77 -4.02 -7.22 -6.00
N SER A 78 -3.31 -7.70 -7.03
CA SER A 78 -3.33 -7.08 -8.35
C SER A 78 -4.61 -7.36 -9.14
N ARG A 79 -5.41 -8.36 -8.75
CA ARG A 79 -6.68 -8.67 -9.39
C ARG A 79 -7.79 -7.97 -8.62
N PHE A 80 -8.26 -6.84 -9.15
CA PHE A 80 -9.53 -6.29 -8.70
C PHE A 80 -10.63 -7.30 -9.04
N HIS A 81 -11.06 -8.10 -8.05
CA HIS A 81 -12.12 -9.08 -8.24
C HIS A 81 -13.46 -8.36 -8.40
N GLU A 82 -14.12 -8.61 -9.53
CA GLU A 82 -15.47 -8.13 -9.82
C GLU A 82 -16.44 -8.72 -8.77
N GLY A 83 -16.91 -7.87 -7.85
CA GLY A 83 -17.73 -8.31 -6.71
C GLY A 83 -17.75 -7.35 -5.52
N THR A 84 -16.96 -6.26 -5.56
CA THR A 84 -16.95 -5.21 -4.53
C THR A 84 -18.35 -4.68 -4.27
N LYS A 85 -18.84 -4.82 -3.04
CA LYS A 85 -20.20 -4.39 -2.66
C LYS A 85 -20.30 -2.87 -2.81
N GLY A 86 -21.48 -2.35 -3.17
CA GLY A 86 -21.69 -0.91 -3.37
C GLY A 86 -21.30 -0.04 -2.16
N TRP A 87 -21.44 -0.57 -0.94
CA TRP A 87 -21.01 0.09 0.30
C TRP A 87 -19.49 0.27 0.40
N ASP A 88 -18.70 -0.67 -0.10
CA ASP A 88 -17.24 -0.55 -0.12
C ASP A 88 -16.83 0.62 -1.02
N LYS A 89 -17.55 0.87 -2.12
CA LYS A 89 -17.27 2.00 -3.02
C LYS A 89 -17.48 3.35 -2.31
N ILE A 90 -18.54 3.47 -1.51
CA ILE A 90 -18.79 4.69 -0.70
C ILE A 90 -17.68 4.85 0.33
N LEU A 91 -17.34 3.77 1.04
CA LEU A 91 -16.29 3.79 2.05
C LEU A 91 -14.94 4.16 1.47
N LEU A 92 -14.54 3.57 0.33
CA LEU A 92 -13.33 3.94 -0.39
C LEU A 92 -13.36 5.40 -0.86
N SER A 93 -14.51 5.88 -1.34
CA SER A 93 -14.66 7.27 -1.80
C SER A 93 -14.47 8.31 -0.70
N LEU A 94 -14.75 7.94 0.56
CA LEU A 94 -14.51 8.79 1.71
C LEU A 94 -13.09 8.60 2.28
N TYR A 95 -12.62 7.35 2.28
CA TYR A 95 -11.32 6.97 2.83
C TYR A 95 -10.15 7.63 2.10
N PHE A 96 -10.13 7.60 0.76
CA PHE A 96 -9.01 8.19 0.00
C PHE A 96 -8.88 9.71 0.20
N PRO A 97 -9.96 10.52 0.11
CA PRO A 97 -9.89 11.94 0.44
C PRO A 97 -9.50 12.20 1.89
N ALA A 98 -10.01 11.42 2.85
CA ALA A 98 -9.61 11.56 4.25
C ALA A 98 -8.10 11.33 4.43
N MET A 99 -7.54 10.34 3.74
CA MET A 99 -6.11 10.04 3.82
C MET A 99 -5.26 11.12 3.13
N ALA A 100 -5.72 11.68 2.01
CA ALA A 100 -5.09 12.84 1.39
C ALA A 100 -5.18 14.09 2.29
N ALA A 101 -6.31 14.28 3.00
CA ALA A 101 -6.49 15.38 3.92
C ALA A 101 -5.50 15.33 5.09
N VAL A 102 -5.16 14.14 5.61
CA VAL A 102 -4.12 13.99 6.65
C VAL A 102 -2.78 14.56 6.17
N LEU A 103 -2.37 14.28 4.94
CA LEU A 103 -1.12 14.81 4.37
C LEU A 103 -1.16 16.33 4.18
N LEU A 104 -2.29 16.84 3.69
CA LEU A 104 -2.51 18.28 3.51
C LEU A 104 -2.47 19.03 4.85
N VAL A 105 -3.17 18.52 5.86
CA VAL A 105 -3.21 19.12 7.20
C VAL A 105 -1.83 19.06 7.85
N ALA A 106 -1.11 17.94 7.75
CA ALA A 106 0.25 17.84 8.29
C ALA A 106 1.22 18.84 7.63
N ALA A 107 1.10 19.03 6.32
CA ALA A 107 1.89 20.03 5.59
C ALA A 107 1.56 21.47 5.98
N LEU A 108 0.27 21.79 6.15
CA LEU A 108 -0.16 23.12 6.58
C LEU A 108 0.22 23.40 8.02
N ASP A 109 0.13 22.41 8.90
CA ASP A 109 0.48 22.52 10.30
C ASP A 109 2.01 22.64 10.47
N ASP A 110 2.79 21.58 10.30
CA ASP A 110 4.22 21.62 10.62
C ASP A 110 5.08 22.36 9.56
N GLY A 111 4.58 22.48 8.33
CA GLY A 111 5.31 23.13 7.24
C GLY A 111 5.05 24.63 7.07
N ARG A 112 3.92 25.15 7.56
CA ARG A 112 3.50 26.54 7.28
C ARG A 112 3.00 27.33 8.48
N PHE A 113 1.97 26.84 9.15
CA PHE A 113 1.25 27.62 10.17
C PHE A 113 1.65 27.31 11.60
N HIS A 114 2.29 26.16 11.82
CA HIS A 114 2.81 25.67 13.10
C HIS A 114 1.75 25.73 14.21
N TRP A 115 0.53 25.25 13.94
CA TRP A 115 -0.56 25.23 14.92
C TRP A 115 -0.22 24.35 16.13
N PHE A 116 0.40 23.19 15.89
CA PHE A 116 0.78 22.23 16.92
C PHE A 116 2.23 21.74 16.73
N PRO A 117 3.24 22.50 17.19
CA PRO A 117 4.63 22.12 17.01
C PRO A 117 4.96 20.81 17.74
N VAL A 118 5.27 19.77 16.97
CA VAL A 118 5.61 18.43 17.49
C VAL A 118 7.13 18.27 17.61
N PRO A 119 7.68 17.96 18.81
CA PRO A 119 9.09 17.68 18.99
C PRO A 119 9.55 16.41 18.26
N TRP A 120 10.82 16.38 17.84
CA TRP A 120 11.41 15.26 17.10
C TRP A 120 11.32 13.90 17.81
N TRP A 121 11.40 13.87 19.13
CA TRP A 121 11.29 12.61 19.88
C TRP A 121 9.90 11.99 19.77
N VAL A 122 8.83 12.81 19.70
CA VAL A 122 7.46 12.33 19.48
C VAL A 122 7.33 11.72 18.10
N CYS A 123 7.92 12.36 17.08
CA CYS A 123 8.00 11.80 15.73
C CYS A 123 8.74 10.45 15.73
N GLY A 124 9.85 10.34 16.48
CA GLY A 124 10.60 9.09 16.64
C GLY A 124 9.76 7.96 17.22
N VAL A 125 9.00 8.23 18.29
CA VAL A 125 8.06 7.25 18.88
C VAL A 125 6.97 6.88 17.88
N GLY A 126 6.40 7.86 17.18
CA GLY A 126 5.39 7.64 16.14
C GLY A 126 5.88 6.71 15.03
N TYR A 127 7.09 6.92 14.53
CA TYR A 127 7.70 6.02 13.54
C TYR A 127 7.99 4.64 14.11
N ALA A 128 8.48 4.53 15.35
CA ALA A 128 8.71 3.23 15.97
C ALA A 128 7.42 2.41 16.08
N LEU A 129 6.32 3.03 16.52
CA LEU A 129 5.00 2.40 16.60
C LEU A 129 4.46 2.03 15.20
N LEU A 130 4.61 2.92 14.22
CA LEU A 130 4.21 2.68 12.84
C LEU A 130 4.94 1.45 12.27
N LEU A 131 6.27 1.40 12.40
CA LEU A 131 7.10 0.30 11.90
C LEU A 131 6.77 -1.01 12.61
N ALA A 132 6.55 -0.98 13.91
CA ALA A 132 6.13 -2.17 14.67
C ALA A 132 4.78 -2.70 14.17
N GLY A 133 3.78 -1.83 14.04
CA GLY A 133 2.45 -2.21 13.51
C GLY A 133 2.53 -2.79 12.11
N ILE A 134 3.29 -2.15 11.21
CA ILE A 134 3.50 -2.66 9.84
C ILE A 134 4.23 -4.00 9.86
N GLY A 135 5.19 -4.20 10.75
CA GLY A 135 5.87 -5.48 10.93
C GLY A 135 4.92 -6.61 11.30
N ILE A 136 3.99 -6.36 12.24
CA ILE A 136 2.96 -7.33 12.65
C ILE A 136 2.04 -7.68 11.47
N VAL A 137 1.54 -6.66 10.75
CA VAL A 137 0.67 -6.89 9.58
C VAL A 137 1.42 -7.65 8.48
N THR A 138 2.66 -7.29 8.19
CA THR A 138 3.49 -7.97 7.19
C THR A 138 3.77 -9.42 7.59
N TRP A 139 3.94 -9.70 8.88
CA TRP A 139 4.08 -11.06 9.38
C TRP A 139 2.78 -11.87 9.17
N ALA A 140 1.62 -11.28 9.40
CA ALA A 140 0.33 -11.91 9.12
C ALA A 140 0.17 -12.21 7.61
N GLU A 141 0.51 -11.25 6.75
CA GLU A 141 0.50 -11.42 5.28
C GLU A 141 1.49 -12.49 4.80
N ALA A 142 2.66 -12.60 5.45
CA ALA A 142 3.66 -13.59 5.11
C ALA A 142 3.19 -15.02 5.39
N VAL A 143 2.44 -15.26 6.49
CA VAL A 143 1.95 -16.60 6.84
C VAL A 143 0.58 -16.93 6.24
N ASN A 144 -0.21 -15.92 5.88
CA ASN A 144 -1.57 -16.13 5.37
C ASN A 144 -1.66 -15.98 3.84
N LYS A 145 -1.67 -17.12 3.14
CA LYS A 145 -1.85 -17.18 1.68
C LYS A 145 -3.22 -16.68 1.18
N PHE A 146 -4.21 -16.58 2.07
CA PHE A 146 -5.56 -16.11 1.78
C PHE A 146 -5.77 -14.64 2.17
N PHE A 147 -4.71 -13.93 2.57
CA PHE A 147 -4.80 -12.52 2.95
C PHE A 147 -5.25 -11.67 1.76
N GLU A 148 -6.51 -11.23 1.79
CA GLU A 148 -7.14 -10.40 0.75
C GLU A 148 -7.72 -9.14 1.39
N VAL A 149 -7.73 -8.04 0.62
CA VAL A 149 -8.22 -6.74 1.09
C VAL A 149 -9.74 -6.77 1.33
N THR A 150 -10.45 -7.69 0.68
CA THR A 150 -11.90 -7.85 0.79
C THR A 150 -12.24 -9.10 1.61
N VAL A 151 -13.35 -9.02 2.36
CA VAL A 151 -13.86 -10.16 3.12
C VAL A 151 -14.55 -11.13 2.14
N ARG A 152 -13.79 -12.12 1.65
CA ARG A 152 -14.28 -13.16 0.75
C ARG A 152 -13.82 -14.54 1.21
N ILE A 153 -14.71 -15.52 1.13
CA ILE A 153 -14.34 -16.93 1.26
C ILE A 153 -13.82 -17.41 -0.11
N GLN A 154 -12.50 -17.65 -0.21
CA GLN A 154 -11.82 -18.09 -1.44
C GLN A 154 -11.90 -19.61 -1.65
N ALA A 155 -13.12 -20.16 -1.80
CA ALA A 155 -13.32 -21.61 -1.99
C ALA A 155 -12.52 -22.16 -3.20
N ASP A 156 -12.34 -21.33 -4.23
CA ASP A 156 -11.55 -21.59 -5.44
C ASP A 156 -10.05 -21.80 -5.18
N ARG A 157 -9.52 -21.34 -4.04
CA ARG A 157 -8.11 -21.52 -3.62
C ARG A 157 -7.96 -22.55 -2.50
N GLY A 158 -9.02 -23.30 -2.17
CA GLY A 158 -9.01 -24.26 -1.06
C GLY A 158 -8.84 -23.58 0.30
N HIS A 159 -9.61 -22.50 0.55
CA HIS A 159 -9.54 -21.71 1.78
C HIS A 159 -9.58 -22.59 3.04
N SER A 160 -8.52 -22.51 3.83
CA SER A 160 -8.42 -23.13 5.16
C SER A 160 -8.08 -22.08 6.21
N VAL A 161 -8.46 -22.32 7.45
CA VAL A 161 -8.08 -21.46 8.57
C VAL A 161 -6.56 -21.51 8.76
N ILE A 162 -5.95 -20.34 8.97
CA ILE A 162 -4.54 -20.22 9.35
C ILE A 162 -4.48 -19.98 10.86
N ASP A 163 -3.84 -20.88 11.58
CA ASP A 163 -3.67 -20.86 13.05
C ASP A 163 -2.20 -20.73 13.48
N THR A 164 -1.31 -20.41 12.53
CA THR A 164 0.14 -20.25 12.75
C THR A 164 0.58 -18.79 12.64
N GLY A 165 1.78 -18.48 13.15
CA GLY A 165 2.31 -17.11 13.16
C GLY A 165 1.55 -16.20 14.14
N PRO A 166 1.22 -14.95 13.78
CA PRO A 166 0.52 -14.04 14.69
C PRO A 166 -0.89 -14.55 15.03
N TYR A 167 -1.50 -15.36 14.17
CA TYR A 167 -2.82 -15.96 14.38
C TYR A 167 -2.87 -16.93 15.57
N ALA A 168 -1.72 -17.47 15.99
CA ALA A 168 -1.64 -18.28 17.21
C ALA A 168 -1.76 -17.44 18.50
N ILE A 169 -1.50 -16.13 18.41
CA ILE A 169 -1.52 -15.19 19.54
C ILE A 169 -2.83 -14.41 19.56
N ALA A 170 -3.23 -13.85 18.41
CA ALA A 170 -4.44 -13.05 18.26
C ALA A 170 -5.11 -13.38 16.92
N ARG A 171 -6.44 -13.56 16.94
CA ARG A 171 -7.19 -13.88 15.71
C ARG A 171 -7.39 -12.66 14.81
N HIS A 172 -7.19 -11.45 15.33
CA HIS A 172 -7.45 -10.15 14.69
C HIS A 172 -6.36 -9.17 15.11
#